data_AF-A0A316AJB3-F1
#
_entry.id   AF-A0A316AJB3-F1
#
_cell.length_a   1.000
_cell.length_b   1.000
_cell.length_c   1.000
_cell.angle_alpha   90.00
_cell.angle_beta   90.00
_cell.angle_gamma   90.00
#
_symmetry.space_group_name_H-M   'P 1'
#
loop_
_entity.id
_entity.type
_entity.pdbx_description
1 polymer ?
#
loop_
_entity_poly.entity_id
_entity_poly.type
_entity_poly.pdbx_seq_one_letter_code
_entity_poly.pdbx_strand_id
1 'polypeptide(L)'
;MTLKKSTSLAIIALVATVWIGCSSKEDREKYDAYYGSGSKAREEAALVAIKNQEPLPASAPDVATPAPAADTTATATVADEAETKAEAKPEAEAKPEAKPTKKAVPAEVSALLNKHACLACHQPYDKVIGPAYADVAKKKYSADKIVELVHSPKPENWPGYPPMAPMAHVPKGDIVIIANWINSL
;
A
#
# COMPACT_ATOMS: atom_id res chain seq x y z
N MET A 1 -29.11 -23.92 50.72
CA MET A 1 -28.94 -22.53 50.27
C MET A 1 -27.76 -22.45 49.28
N THR A 2 -27.82 -23.17 48.15
CA THR A 2 -26.62 -23.41 47.30
C THR A 2 -26.98 -23.76 45.85
N LEU A 3 -27.70 -22.89 45.13
CA LEU A 3 -28.05 -23.17 43.72
C LEU A 3 -27.99 -21.92 42.80
N LYS A 4 -26.97 -21.05 42.96
CA LYS A 4 -26.90 -19.79 42.17
C LYS A 4 -25.53 -19.38 41.61
N LYS A 5 -24.55 -20.30 41.53
CA LYS A 5 -23.21 -19.99 40.95
C LYS A 5 -22.90 -20.67 39.61
N SER A 6 -23.66 -21.70 39.20
CA SER A 6 -23.31 -22.48 37.98
C SER A 6 -23.84 -21.86 36.68
N THR A 7 -24.96 -21.14 36.73
CA THR A 7 -25.57 -20.51 35.54
C THR A 7 -24.82 -19.26 35.06
N SER A 8 -23.98 -18.64 35.90
CA SER A 8 -23.18 -17.47 35.47
C SER A 8 -22.03 -17.85 34.55
N LEU A 9 -21.35 -18.98 34.74
CA LEU A 9 -20.17 -19.32 33.93
C LEU A 9 -20.54 -19.78 32.51
N ALA A 10 -21.64 -20.51 32.34
CA ALA A 10 -22.10 -20.96 31.02
C ALA A 10 -22.65 -19.80 30.15
N ILE A 11 -23.32 -18.82 30.78
CA ILE A 11 -23.81 -17.63 30.07
C ILE A 11 -22.65 -16.69 29.70
N ILE A 12 -21.66 -16.51 30.59
CA ILE A 12 -20.46 -15.70 30.28
C ILE A 12 -19.65 -16.34 29.15
N ALA A 13 -19.54 -17.67 29.09
CA ALA A 13 -18.85 -18.37 28.00
C ALA A 13 -19.58 -18.25 26.65
N LEU A 14 -20.92 -18.34 26.64
CA LEU A 14 -21.72 -18.17 25.42
C LEU A 14 -21.69 -16.73 24.89
N VAL A 15 -21.71 -15.73 25.78
CA VAL A 15 -21.59 -14.31 25.39
C VAL A 15 -20.18 -14.01 24.86
N ALA A 16 -19.13 -14.63 25.42
CA ALA A 16 -17.77 -14.49 24.92
C ALA A 16 -17.57 -15.10 23.52
N THR A 17 -18.22 -16.23 23.20
CA THR A 17 -18.15 -16.83 21.85
C THR A 17 -18.92 -16.04 20.79
N VAL A 18 -19.96 -15.29 21.16
CA VAL A 18 -20.71 -14.43 20.21
C VAL A 18 -19.91 -13.17 19.84
N TRP A 19 -19.06 -12.66 20.73
CA TRP A 19 -18.19 -11.50 20.43
C TRP A 19 -16.95 -11.85 19.60
N ILE A 20 -16.52 -13.10 19.61
CA ILE A 20 -15.39 -13.59 18.79
C ILE A 20 -15.88 -14.09 17.40
N GLY A 21 -17.19 -14.23 17.20
CA GLY A 21 -17.80 -14.80 15.99
C GLY A 21 -18.14 -13.84 14.85
N CYS A 22 -17.94 -12.52 14.99
CA CYS A 22 -18.30 -11.52 13.97
C CYS A 22 -17.22 -11.26 12.90
N SER A 23 -16.33 -12.21 12.62
CA SER A 23 -15.59 -12.20 11.35
C SER A 23 -16.33 -13.13 10.39
N SER A 24 -17.49 -12.68 9.90
CA SER A 24 -18.29 -13.44 8.93
C SER A 24 -17.48 -13.73 7.67
N LYS A 25 -17.86 -14.75 6.90
CA LYS A 25 -17.20 -15.01 5.60
C LYS A 25 -17.36 -13.79 4.70
N GLU A 26 -18.48 -13.09 4.78
CA GLU A 26 -18.71 -11.86 4.03
C GLU A 26 -17.75 -10.74 4.43
N ASP A 27 -17.41 -10.59 5.72
CA ASP A 27 -16.41 -9.60 6.15
C ASP A 27 -15.01 -9.98 5.69
N ARG A 28 -14.70 -11.29 5.67
CA ARG A 28 -13.45 -11.78 5.10
C ARG A 28 -13.38 -11.52 3.60
N GLU A 29 -14.44 -11.78 2.86
CA GLU A 29 -14.47 -11.53 1.41
C GLU A 29 -14.34 -10.04 1.11
N LYS A 30 -15.02 -9.17 1.87
CA LYS A 30 -14.84 -7.71 1.75
C LYS A 30 -13.42 -7.28 2.11
N TYR A 31 -12.83 -7.86 3.15
CA TYR A 31 -11.46 -7.58 3.56
C TYR A 31 -10.45 -8.06 2.52
N ASP A 32 -10.59 -9.29 2.01
CA ASP A 32 -9.75 -9.88 0.97
C ASP A 32 -9.94 -9.12 -0.37
N ALA A 33 -11.13 -8.60 -0.66
CA ALA A 33 -11.39 -7.74 -1.81
C ALA A 33 -10.67 -6.38 -1.68
N TYR A 34 -10.57 -5.83 -0.45
CA TYR A 34 -9.92 -4.54 -0.24
C TYR A 34 -8.40 -4.66 -0.08
N TYR A 35 -7.90 -5.51 0.81
CA TYR A 35 -6.47 -5.68 1.15
C TYR A 35 -5.76 -6.75 0.31
N GLY A 36 -6.47 -7.36 -0.64
CA GLY A 36 -5.97 -8.48 -1.44
C GLY A 36 -6.02 -9.80 -0.67
N SER A 37 -6.27 -10.88 -1.42
CA SER A 37 -6.39 -12.21 -0.83
C SER A 37 -5.12 -12.63 -0.06
N GLY A 38 -5.32 -13.16 1.14
CA GLY A 38 -4.25 -13.71 1.97
C GLY A 38 -3.33 -12.68 2.63
N SER A 39 -3.75 -11.41 2.73
CA SER A 39 -3.11 -10.39 3.57
C SER A 39 -3.01 -10.84 5.03
N LYS A 40 -4.09 -11.36 5.61
CA LYS A 40 -4.09 -11.95 6.97
C LYS A 40 -3.03 -13.04 7.13
N ALA A 41 -2.92 -13.98 6.19
CA ALA A 41 -1.94 -15.06 6.27
C ALA A 41 -0.49 -14.55 6.23
N ARG A 42 -0.23 -13.47 5.48
CA ARG A 42 1.09 -12.82 5.45
C ARG A 42 1.38 -12.08 6.75
N GLU A 43 0.38 -11.43 7.33
CA GLU A 43 0.49 -10.77 8.64
C GLU A 43 0.75 -11.80 9.74
N GLU A 44 0.02 -12.91 9.77
CA GLU A 44 0.25 -14.01 10.71
C GLU A 44 1.65 -14.60 10.54
N ALA A 45 2.11 -14.81 9.30
CA ALA A 45 3.47 -15.28 9.03
C ALA A 45 4.53 -14.28 9.49
N ALA A 46 4.31 -12.98 9.30
CA ALA A 46 5.20 -11.93 9.80
C ALA A 46 5.22 -11.90 11.34
N LEU A 47 4.07 -12.07 11.99
CA LEU A 47 3.95 -12.11 13.45
C LEU A 47 4.64 -13.35 14.04
N VAL A 48 4.52 -14.49 13.38
CA VAL A 48 5.25 -15.71 13.73
C VAL A 48 6.76 -15.51 13.53
N ALA A 49 7.19 -14.85 12.46
CA ALA A 49 8.59 -14.55 12.22
C ALA A 49 9.17 -13.62 13.30
N ILE A 50 8.46 -12.55 13.67
CA ILE A 50 8.87 -11.63 14.75
C ILE A 50 8.92 -12.35 16.09
N LYS A 51 7.93 -13.20 16.40
CA LYS A 51 7.90 -13.98 17.65
C LYS A 51 9.03 -15.00 17.75
N ASN A 52 9.55 -15.45 16.61
CA ASN A 52 10.64 -16.43 16.51
C ASN A 52 12.01 -15.78 16.28
N GLN A 53 12.10 -14.45 16.24
CA GLN A 53 13.37 -13.73 16.15
C GLN A 53 13.98 -13.50 17.54
N GLU A 54 15.17 -14.07 17.78
CA GLU A 54 16.13 -13.58 18.77
C GLU A 54 16.52 -12.12 18.43
N PRO A 55 16.91 -11.28 19.42
CA PRO A 55 16.96 -9.82 19.27
C PRO A 55 17.76 -9.38 18.04
N LEU A 56 17.14 -8.54 17.22
CA LEU A 56 17.72 -7.95 16.00
C LEU A 56 19.07 -7.29 16.33
N PRO A 57 20.15 -7.57 15.58
CA PRO A 57 21.41 -6.86 15.78
C PRO A 57 21.24 -5.38 15.43
N ALA A 58 21.48 -4.53 16.44
CA ALA A 58 21.62 -3.09 16.26
C ALA A 58 22.89 -2.80 15.43
N SER A 59 22.73 -2.64 14.12
CA SER A 59 23.81 -2.18 13.24
C SER A 59 23.26 -1.27 12.15
N ALA A 60 23.22 0.03 12.42
CA ALA A 60 23.36 1.05 11.39
C ALA A 60 24.64 1.83 11.70
N PRO A 61 25.73 1.68 10.93
CA PRO A 61 26.76 2.69 10.91
C PRO A 61 26.30 3.87 10.04
N ASP A 62 26.28 5.03 10.69
CA ASP A 62 26.63 6.36 10.17
C ASP A 62 27.37 6.33 8.83
N VAL A 63 26.94 7.13 7.84
CA VAL A 63 27.81 7.94 6.96
C VAL A 63 26.95 8.89 6.10
N ALA A 64 27.06 10.17 6.45
CA ALA A 64 27.37 11.33 5.60
C ALA A 64 26.69 11.54 4.23
N THR A 65 26.03 12.70 4.14
CA THR A 65 25.81 13.53 2.95
C THR A 65 27.15 13.88 2.28
N PRO A 66 27.18 14.08 0.94
CA PRO A 66 27.18 15.46 0.45
C PRO A 66 26.26 15.72 -0.76
N ALA A 67 25.70 16.92 -0.81
CA ALA A 67 25.18 17.58 -2.03
C ALA A 67 26.38 18.05 -2.91
N PRO A 68 26.23 18.52 -4.18
CA PRO A 68 25.57 19.82 -4.45
C PRO A 68 24.95 20.05 -5.87
N ALA A 69 24.43 21.28 -6.04
CA ALA A 69 24.22 22.08 -7.27
C ALA A 69 22.97 21.77 -8.14
N ALA A 70 22.00 22.69 -8.27
CA ALA A 70 21.95 23.90 -9.14
C ALA A 70 21.88 23.52 -10.64
N ASP A 71 20.98 24.01 -11.52
CA ASP A 71 20.58 25.39 -11.78
C ASP A 71 19.36 25.44 -12.77
N THR A 72 18.46 26.43 -12.60
CA THR A 72 17.83 27.32 -13.62
C THR A 72 16.63 26.98 -14.55
N THR A 73 15.79 28.05 -14.69
CA THR A 73 14.69 28.43 -15.63
C THR A 73 13.31 27.77 -15.45
N ALA A 74 12.19 28.44 -15.12
CA ALA A 74 11.52 29.70 -15.50
C ALA A 74 10.50 29.58 -16.68
N THR A 75 9.20 29.62 -16.31
CA THR A 75 8.03 30.31 -16.96
C THR A 75 7.68 30.02 -18.44
N ALA A 76 6.43 29.91 -18.93
CA ALA A 76 5.07 30.11 -18.41
C ALA A 76 4.01 29.68 -19.46
N THR A 77 2.82 29.21 -19.01
CA THR A 77 1.41 29.53 -19.44
C THR A 77 0.97 29.34 -20.92
N VAL A 78 -0.27 29.00 -21.34
CA VAL A 78 -1.67 29.27 -20.90
C VAL A 78 -2.64 28.22 -21.51
N ALA A 79 -3.75 27.93 -20.78
CA ALA A 79 -5.16 27.53 -21.10
C ALA A 79 -5.56 26.90 -22.48
N ASP A 80 -6.60 26.07 -22.59
CA ASP A 80 -8.04 26.31 -22.31
C ASP A 80 -8.82 24.98 -22.57
N GLU A 81 -9.62 24.46 -21.63
CA GLU A 81 -11.12 24.30 -21.67
C GLU A 81 -11.73 23.66 -22.95
N ALA A 82 -12.78 22.83 -22.97
CA ALA A 82 -13.69 22.25 -21.98
C ALA A 82 -14.54 21.12 -22.65
N GLU A 83 -15.03 20.18 -21.82
CA GLU A 83 -16.37 19.52 -21.83
C GLU A 83 -16.88 18.71 -23.08
N THR A 84 -17.71 17.65 -23.02
CA THR A 84 -18.61 17.05 -22.00
C THR A 84 -18.99 15.58 -22.37
N LYS A 85 -19.39 14.77 -21.35
CA LYS A 85 -20.48 13.73 -21.30
C LYS A 85 -20.48 12.52 -22.28
N ALA A 86 -20.92 11.30 -21.95
CA ALA A 86 -21.59 10.66 -20.80
C ALA A 86 -21.58 9.12 -20.98
N GLU A 87 -21.61 8.37 -19.85
CA GLU A 87 -22.38 7.13 -19.53
C GLU A 87 -22.36 5.89 -20.48
N ALA A 88 -22.41 4.61 -20.05
CA ALA A 88 -22.12 3.84 -18.84
C ALA A 88 -22.37 2.34 -19.20
N LYS A 89 -21.52 1.43 -18.69
CA LYS A 89 -21.73 0.04 -18.15
C LYS A 89 -22.53 -1.02 -18.98
N PRO A 90 -22.13 -2.32 -19.09
CA PRO A 90 -21.67 -3.26 -18.04
C PRO A 90 -20.32 -3.93 -18.30
N GLU A 91 -19.34 -3.84 -17.40
CA GLU A 91 -19.12 -4.71 -16.22
C GLU A 91 -19.43 -6.19 -16.49
N ALA A 92 -18.52 -6.77 -17.28
CA ALA A 92 -18.31 -8.19 -17.36
C ALA A 92 -17.52 -8.67 -16.13
N GLU A 93 -18.03 -9.74 -15.56
CA GLU A 93 -17.58 -10.43 -14.37
C GLU A 93 -16.09 -10.79 -14.45
N ALA A 94 -15.29 -10.23 -13.55
CA ALA A 94 -13.90 -10.62 -13.39
C ALA A 94 -13.83 -12.00 -12.75
N LYS A 95 -13.73 -13.02 -13.60
CA LYS A 95 -13.20 -14.34 -13.28
C LYS A 95 -11.93 -14.19 -12.42
N PRO A 96 -11.76 -14.92 -11.31
CA PRO A 96 -10.60 -14.77 -10.45
C PRO A 96 -9.33 -15.11 -11.24
N GLU A 97 -8.56 -14.08 -11.56
CA GLU A 97 -7.26 -14.21 -12.21
C GLU A 97 -6.30 -14.90 -11.23
N ALA A 98 -5.56 -15.88 -11.77
CA ALA A 98 -4.53 -16.61 -11.06
C ALA A 98 -3.52 -15.65 -10.43
N LYS A 99 -3.11 -15.94 -9.19
CA LYS A 99 -2.15 -15.12 -8.42
C LYS A 99 -0.93 -14.76 -9.29
N PRO A 100 -0.61 -13.47 -9.49
CA PRO A 100 0.64 -13.08 -10.12
C PRO A 100 1.80 -13.56 -9.25
N THR A 101 2.82 -14.13 -9.89
CA THR A 101 4.10 -14.44 -9.26
C THR A 101 4.73 -13.15 -8.75
N LYS A 102 4.77 -12.98 -7.43
CA LYS A 102 5.34 -11.80 -6.77
C LYS A 102 6.85 -11.78 -7.04
N LYS A 103 7.33 -10.80 -7.81
CA LYS A 103 8.76 -10.52 -8.03
C LYS A 103 9.36 -9.92 -6.75
N ALA A 104 10.59 -10.27 -6.43
CA ALA A 104 11.28 -9.65 -5.31
C ALA A 104 11.60 -8.19 -5.61
N VAL A 105 11.58 -7.33 -4.58
CA VAL A 105 12.06 -5.95 -4.68
C VAL A 105 13.59 -5.98 -4.73
N PRO A 106 14.25 -5.39 -5.74
CA PRO A 106 15.70 -5.27 -5.77
C PRO A 106 16.23 -4.53 -4.54
N ALA A 107 17.42 -4.89 -4.04
CA ALA A 107 17.99 -4.32 -2.81
C ALA A 107 18.17 -2.79 -2.89
N GLU A 108 18.62 -2.27 -4.03
CA GLU A 108 18.78 -0.84 -4.29
C GLU A 108 17.43 -0.10 -4.20
N VAL A 109 16.40 -0.64 -4.85
CA VAL A 109 15.05 -0.06 -4.83
C VAL A 109 14.48 -0.12 -3.42
N SER A 110 14.66 -1.24 -2.71
CA SER A 110 14.26 -1.37 -1.31
C SER A 110 14.91 -0.30 -0.43
N ALA A 111 16.21 -0.02 -0.61
CA ALA A 111 16.91 1.02 0.13
C ALA A 111 16.32 2.42 -0.14
N LEU A 112 16.03 2.76 -1.39
CA LEU A 112 15.40 4.03 -1.75
C LEU A 112 13.97 4.16 -1.20
N LEU A 113 13.18 3.10 -1.30
CA LEU A 113 11.81 3.06 -0.78
C LEU A 113 11.77 3.22 0.74
N ASN A 114 12.75 2.67 1.46
CA ASN A 114 12.91 2.87 2.91
C ASN A 114 13.39 4.29 3.23
N LYS A 115 14.42 4.78 2.53
CA LYS A 115 15.01 6.11 2.74
C LYS A 115 13.98 7.23 2.63
N HIS A 116 13.08 7.12 1.66
CA HIS A 116 12.03 8.11 1.40
C HIS A 116 10.68 7.73 2.02
N ALA A 117 10.66 6.76 2.95
CA ALA A 117 9.48 6.28 3.67
C ALA A 117 8.30 5.86 2.78
N CYS A 118 8.55 5.49 1.53
CA CYS A 118 7.50 5.10 0.58
C CYS A 118 6.80 3.80 1.02
N LEU A 119 7.54 2.89 1.68
CA LEU A 119 7.00 1.63 2.21
C LEU A 119 6.00 1.80 3.36
N ALA A 120 5.96 2.98 4.00
CA ALA A 120 5.00 3.25 5.06
C ALA A 120 3.56 3.28 4.54
N CYS A 121 3.38 3.71 3.29
CA CYS A 121 2.05 3.88 2.68
C CYS A 121 1.80 2.96 1.49
N HIS A 122 2.83 2.40 0.87
CA HIS A 122 2.71 1.52 -0.29
C HIS A 122 3.45 0.22 -0.07
N GLN A 123 2.92 -0.88 -0.59
CA GLN A 123 3.61 -2.17 -0.60
C GLN A 123 3.69 -2.72 -2.04
N PRO A 124 4.64 -3.62 -2.34
CA PRO A 124 4.84 -4.12 -3.71
C PRO A 124 3.60 -4.74 -4.34
N TYR A 125 2.85 -5.54 -3.58
CA TYR A 125 1.73 -6.34 -4.10
C TYR A 125 0.46 -6.21 -3.29
N ASP A 126 0.53 -5.50 -2.18
CA ASP A 126 -0.54 -5.46 -1.21
C ASP A 126 -0.97 -4.01 -1.03
N LYS A 127 -2.28 -3.80 -0.95
CA LYS A 127 -2.82 -2.49 -0.64
C LYS A 127 -2.69 -2.23 0.85
N VAL A 128 -2.27 -1.02 1.23
CA VAL A 128 -2.29 -0.57 2.63
C VAL A 128 -3.00 0.78 2.71
N ILE A 129 -2.28 1.87 2.97
CA ILE A 129 -2.82 3.24 2.94
C ILE A 129 -3.00 3.70 1.49
N GLY A 130 -1.99 3.45 0.65
CA GLY A 130 -1.99 3.69 -0.78
C GLY A 130 -2.15 2.40 -1.59
N PRO A 131 -2.31 2.52 -2.92
CA PRO A 131 -2.37 1.36 -3.82
C PRO A 131 -1.08 0.54 -3.81
N ALA A 132 -1.19 -0.75 -4.11
CA ALA A 132 0.01 -1.58 -4.31
C ALA A 132 0.83 -1.07 -5.50
N TYR A 133 2.15 -1.19 -5.46
CA TYR A 133 2.99 -0.82 -6.61
C TYR A 133 2.63 -1.62 -7.87
N ALA A 134 2.24 -2.88 -7.74
CA ALA A 134 1.70 -3.68 -8.84
C ALA A 134 0.42 -3.09 -9.45
N ASP A 135 -0.42 -2.40 -8.67
CA ASP A 135 -1.60 -1.71 -9.21
C ASP A 135 -1.21 -0.39 -9.89
N VAL A 136 -0.23 0.32 -9.35
CA VAL A 136 0.34 1.51 -10.01
C VAL A 136 0.94 1.14 -11.37
N ALA A 137 1.63 0.00 -11.46
CA ALA A 137 2.19 -0.52 -12.71
C ALA A 137 1.13 -0.74 -13.79
N LYS A 138 -0.09 -1.20 -13.42
CA LYS A 138 -1.20 -1.39 -14.36
C LYS A 138 -1.67 -0.11 -15.03
N LYS A 139 -1.47 1.06 -14.40
CA LYS A 139 -1.77 2.38 -14.99
C LYS A 139 -0.75 2.81 -16.04
N LYS A 140 0.42 2.16 -16.13
CA LYS A 140 1.47 2.38 -17.13
C LYS A 140 1.90 3.85 -17.24
N TYR A 141 2.07 4.51 -16.09
CA TYR A 141 2.60 5.87 -16.07
C TYR A 141 4.06 5.90 -16.53
N SER A 142 4.45 6.94 -17.27
CA SER A 142 5.87 7.19 -17.53
C SER A 142 6.61 7.51 -16.23
N ALA A 143 7.94 7.31 -16.21
CA ALA A 143 8.74 7.65 -15.05
C ALA A 143 8.58 9.14 -14.66
N ASP A 144 8.60 10.04 -15.64
CA ASP A 144 8.37 11.48 -15.42
C ASP A 144 6.99 11.77 -14.84
N LYS A 145 5.96 11.03 -15.27
CA LYS A 145 4.62 11.19 -14.71
C LYS A 145 4.56 10.73 -13.27
N ILE A 146 5.26 9.65 -12.92
CA ILE A 146 5.37 9.19 -11.53
C ILE A 146 6.10 10.26 -10.69
N VAL A 147 7.17 10.88 -11.20
CA VAL A 147 7.84 12.01 -10.54
C VAL A 147 6.86 13.15 -10.26
N GLU A 148 6.09 13.59 -11.27
CA GLU A 148 5.07 14.64 -11.11
C GLU A 148 4.06 14.27 -10.03
N LEU A 149 3.54 13.03 -10.03
CA LEU A 149 2.53 12.58 -9.08
C LEU A 149 3.08 12.38 -7.66
N VAL A 150 4.35 12.02 -7.52
CA VAL A 150 5.01 11.92 -6.20
C VAL A 150 5.19 13.32 -5.61
N HIS A 151 5.59 14.30 -6.42
CA HIS A 151 5.77 15.69 -5.96
C HIS A 151 4.44 16.42 -5.77
N SER A 152 3.45 16.15 -6.61
CA SER A 152 2.13 16.79 -6.60
C SER A 152 1.02 15.78 -6.93
N PRO A 153 0.59 14.97 -5.95
CA PRO A 153 -0.40 13.92 -6.16
C PRO A 153 -1.76 14.47 -6.59
N LYS A 154 -2.45 13.67 -7.40
CA LYS A 154 -3.79 13.95 -7.93
C LYS A 154 -4.77 12.88 -7.41
N PRO A 155 -5.61 13.19 -6.40
CA PRO A 155 -6.54 12.22 -5.80
C PRO A 155 -7.49 11.58 -6.83
N GLU A 156 -7.78 12.27 -7.92
CA GLU A 156 -8.66 11.82 -9.00
C GLU A 156 -8.14 10.54 -9.69
N ASN A 157 -6.82 10.31 -9.66
CA ASN A 157 -6.22 9.12 -10.28
C ASN A 157 -6.48 7.82 -9.50
N TRP A 158 -6.79 7.94 -8.21
CA TRP A 158 -6.93 6.85 -7.24
C TRP A 158 -8.18 7.04 -6.35
N PRO A 159 -9.38 6.92 -6.92
CA PRO A 159 -10.62 7.06 -6.15
C PRO A 159 -10.72 5.99 -5.05
N GLY A 160 -11.22 6.39 -3.88
CA GLY A 160 -11.36 5.50 -2.72
C GLY A 160 -10.08 5.30 -1.90
N TYR A 161 -9.00 6.02 -2.22
CA TYR A 161 -7.81 6.13 -1.40
C TYR A 161 -7.76 7.49 -0.68
N PRO A 162 -7.18 7.56 0.52
CA PRO A 162 -6.86 8.85 1.12
C PRO A 162 -5.87 9.63 0.23
N PRO A 163 -5.94 10.97 0.21
CA PRO A 163 -5.03 11.77 -0.59
C PRO A 163 -3.58 11.55 -0.13
N MET A 164 -2.69 11.24 -1.07
CA MET A 164 -1.26 11.11 -0.79
C MET A 164 -0.66 12.47 -0.43
N ALA A 165 0.24 12.50 0.56
CA ALA A 165 0.98 13.72 0.88
C ALA A 165 1.97 14.07 -0.25
N PRO A 166 2.15 15.36 -0.60
CA PRO A 166 3.16 15.79 -1.56
C PRO A 166 4.58 15.50 -1.05
N MET A 167 5.38 14.77 -1.83
CA MET A 167 6.76 14.39 -1.50
C MET A 167 7.78 15.19 -2.32
N ALA A 168 7.61 16.51 -2.43
CA ALA A 168 8.44 17.40 -3.25
C ALA A 168 9.93 17.46 -2.85
N HIS A 169 10.26 17.03 -1.63
CA HIS A 169 11.63 16.97 -1.13
C HIS A 169 12.42 15.76 -1.66
N VAL A 170 11.75 14.77 -2.25
CA VAL A 170 12.40 13.55 -2.75
C VAL A 170 13.08 13.87 -4.09
N PRO A 171 14.38 13.57 -4.27
CA PRO A 171 15.10 13.83 -5.52
C PRO A 171 14.47 13.09 -6.71
N LYS A 172 14.39 13.77 -7.86
CA LYS A 172 13.79 13.20 -9.09
C LYS A 172 14.50 11.90 -9.52
N GLY A 173 15.82 11.84 -9.44
CA GLY A 173 16.61 10.66 -9.83
C GLY A 173 16.22 9.40 -9.07
N ASP A 174 16.05 9.51 -7.75
CA ASP A 174 15.65 8.39 -6.89
C ASP A 174 14.23 7.91 -7.25
N ILE A 175 13.31 8.85 -7.52
CA ILE A 175 11.94 8.52 -7.94
C ILE A 175 11.95 7.82 -9.30
N VAL A 176 12.82 8.22 -10.24
CA VAL A 176 12.94 7.57 -11.56
C VAL A 176 13.39 6.11 -11.41
N ILE A 177 14.37 5.82 -10.53
CA ILE A 177 14.80 4.44 -10.26
C ILE A 177 13.63 3.61 -9.72
N ILE A 178 12.90 4.14 -8.74
CA ILE A 178 11.71 3.48 -8.19
C ILE A 178 10.63 3.29 -9.27
N ALA A 179 10.37 4.32 -10.08
CA ALA A 179 9.36 4.30 -11.14
C ALA A 179 9.64 3.25 -12.21
N ASN A 180 10.90 3.11 -12.62
CA ASN A 180 11.33 2.09 -13.57
C ASN A 180 11.10 0.67 -13.00
N TRP A 181 11.38 0.49 -11.71
CA TRP A 181 11.05 -0.77 -11.04
C TRP A 181 9.54 -1.01 -10.98
N ILE A 182 8.73 -0.01 -10.60
CA ILE A 182 7.26 -0.13 -10.59
C ILE A 182 6.75 -0.58 -11.97
N ASN A 183 7.23 0.05 -13.04
CA ASN A 183 6.84 -0.30 -14.41
C ASN A 183 7.29 -1.70 -14.87
N SER A 184 8.21 -2.33 -14.13
CA SER A 184 8.64 -3.71 -14.39
C SER A 184 7.79 -4.77 -13.68
N LEU A 185 6.86 -4.37 -12.80
CA LEU A 185 6.06 -5.29 -11.98
C LEU A 185 5.02 -6.05 -12.79
#